data_AF-A0A1I6JWV2-F1
#
_entry.id   AF-A0A1I6JWV2-F1
#
_cell.length_a   1.000
_cell.length_b   1.000
_cell.length_c   1.000
_cell.angle_alpha   90.00
_cell.angle_beta   90.00
_cell.angle_gamma   90.00
#
_symmetry.space_group_name_H-M   'P 1'
#
loop_
_entity.id
_entity.type
_entity.pdbx_description
1 polymer ?
#
loop_
_entity_poly.entity_id
_entity_poly.type
_entity_poly.pdbx_seq_one_letter_code
_entity_poly.pdbx_strand_id
1 'polypeptide(L)'
;VTPTPVVTPTPTSAAGVQVKAQVTTQISSSINQQYSITATGTQSVDLSKLTVRYYYSKTSTKAQSFWCDNAGLQLNVSPWYVNYTTNVVGTFYDDYLEISFKEGYSLAPGTGSLNMGIRFAQSDWSAYSGFVDNGVKVFYNGVQVG
;
A
#
# COMPACT_ATOMS: atom_id res chain seq x y z
N VAL A 1 -14.44 19.94 -34.38
CA VAL A 1 -13.54 19.03 -33.65
C VAL A 1 -14.37 17.89 -33.09
N THR A 2 -14.10 16.66 -33.50
CA THR A 2 -14.82 15.47 -33.04
C THR A 2 -14.13 14.97 -31.77
N PRO A 3 -14.83 14.72 -30.64
CA PRO A 3 -14.18 14.21 -29.44
C PRO A 3 -13.66 12.79 -29.69
N THR A 4 -12.35 12.60 -29.50
CA THR A 4 -11.73 11.27 -29.48
C THR A 4 -12.30 10.49 -28.30
N PRO A 5 -12.78 9.24 -28.49
CA PRO A 5 -13.22 8.42 -27.38
C PRO A 5 -12.05 8.21 -26.42
N VAL A 6 -12.24 8.57 -25.15
CA VAL A 6 -11.32 8.23 -24.07
C VAL A 6 -11.38 6.71 -23.93
N VAL A 7 -10.28 6.04 -24.29
CA VAL A 7 -10.16 4.60 -24.12
C VAL A 7 -10.05 4.34 -22.62
N THR A 8 -11.15 3.91 -21.99
CA THR A 8 -11.10 3.37 -20.63
C THR A 8 -10.18 2.15 -20.67
N PRO A 9 -9.06 2.12 -19.92
CA PRO A 9 -8.18 0.96 -19.90
C PRO A 9 -9.02 -0.24 -19.44
N THR A 10 -9.09 -1.26 -20.30
CA THR A 10 -9.66 -2.55 -19.91
C THR A 10 -8.75 -3.11 -18.83
N PRO A 11 -9.27 -3.49 -17.65
CA PRO A 11 -8.43 -4.07 -16.61
C PRO A 11 -7.75 -5.33 -17.18
N THR A 12 -6.44 -5.24 -17.40
CA THR A 12 -5.59 -6.39 -17.72
C THR A 12 -5.84 -7.44 -16.64
N SER A 13 -6.32 -8.63 -17.03
CA SER A 13 -6.80 -9.61 -16.05
C SER A 13 -5.74 -9.89 -14.99
N ALA A 14 -6.06 -9.66 -13.71
CA ALA A 14 -5.23 -10.05 -12.57
C ALA A 14 -5.32 -11.55 -12.27
N ALA A 15 -5.65 -12.38 -13.28
CA ALA A 15 -5.86 -13.81 -13.11
C ALA A 15 -4.60 -14.48 -12.52
N GLY A 16 -4.76 -15.13 -11.36
CA GLY A 16 -3.65 -15.77 -10.64
C GLY A 16 -2.79 -14.84 -9.79
N VAL A 17 -3.02 -13.52 -9.81
CA VAL A 17 -2.40 -12.58 -8.85
C VAL A 17 -3.24 -12.58 -7.59
N GLN A 18 -2.65 -12.96 -6.46
CA GLN A 18 -3.24 -12.86 -5.13
C GLN A 18 -2.18 -12.35 -4.17
N VAL A 19 -2.57 -11.44 -3.29
CA VAL A 19 -1.67 -10.81 -2.33
C VAL A 19 -2.28 -10.88 -0.96
N LYS A 20 -1.48 -11.24 0.04
CA LYS A 20 -1.86 -11.12 1.44
C LYS A 20 -1.14 -9.92 2.05
N ALA A 21 -1.90 -9.00 2.63
CA ALA A 21 -1.38 -7.94 3.48
C ALA A 21 -1.68 -8.25 4.95
N GLN A 22 -0.64 -8.33 5.78
CA GLN A 22 -0.77 -8.35 7.23
C GLN A 22 -0.39 -6.97 7.75
N VAL A 23 -1.28 -6.36 8.53
CA VAL A 23 -1.10 -4.99 9.00
C VAL A 23 -1.42 -4.93 10.48
N THR A 24 -0.48 -4.37 11.25
CA THR A 24 -0.68 -4.03 12.66
C THR A 24 -0.68 -2.51 12.78
N THR A 25 -1.75 -1.96 13.34
CA THR A 25 -1.90 -0.52 13.54
C THR A 25 -1.83 -0.16 15.02
N GLN A 26 -1.04 0.86 15.36
CA GLN A 26 -0.99 1.50 16.67
C GLN A 26 -1.46 2.94 16.54
N ILE A 27 -2.49 3.30 17.31
CA ILE A 27 -3.14 4.61 17.28
C ILE A 27 -2.66 5.41 18.50
N SER A 28 -2.08 6.59 18.24
CA SER A 28 -1.62 7.54 19.27
C SER A 28 -1.77 8.97 18.74
N SER A 29 -0.89 9.91 19.12
CA SER A 29 -0.76 11.20 18.42
C SER A 29 -0.40 11.04 16.94
N SER A 30 0.26 9.93 16.59
CA SER A 30 0.45 9.45 15.23
C SER A 30 -0.09 8.03 15.07
N ILE A 31 -0.43 7.68 13.84
CA ILE A 31 -0.80 6.32 13.45
C ILE A 31 0.47 5.64 12.95
N ASN A 32 0.83 4.54 13.59
CA ASN A 32 2.04 3.77 13.29
C ASN A 32 1.61 2.39 12.80
N GLN A 33 2.13 1.96 11.66
CA GLN A 33 1.70 0.74 11.00
C GLN A 33 2.88 -0.10 10.57
N GLN A 34 2.75 -1.41 10.75
CA GLN A 34 3.70 -2.39 10.25
C GLN A 34 2.99 -3.28 9.24
N TYR A 35 3.54 -3.36 8.02
CA TYR A 35 3.01 -4.14 6.92
C TYR A 35 3.92 -5.33 6.62
N SER A 36 3.32 -6.47 6.29
CA SER A 36 3.98 -7.57 5.60
C SER A 36 3.12 -8.00 4.42
N ILE A 37 3.66 -7.83 3.21
CA ILE A 37 2.99 -8.10 1.94
C ILE A 37 3.63 -9.34 1.31
N THR A 38 2.82 -10.37 1.03
CA THR A 38 3.28 -11.60 0.35
C THR A 38 2.46 -11.88 -0.89
N ALA A 39 3.11 -12.36 -1.95
CA ALA A 39 2.44 -12.96 -3.09
C ALA A 39 1.98 -14.38 -2.69
N THR A 40 0.69 -14.66 -2.79
CA THR A 40 0.06 -15.94 -2.43
C THR A 40 -0.61 -16.64 -3.61
N GLY A 41 -0.64 -15.98 -4.77
CA GLY A 41 -1.21 -16.53 -6.00
C GLY A 41 -0.26 -17.46 -6.75
N THR A 42 -0.54 -17.63 -8.03
CA THR A 42 0.30 -18.43 -8.95
C THR A 42 1.21 -17.56 -9.82
N GLN A 43 0.93 -16.25 -9.89
CA GLN A 43 1.69 -15.28 -10.67
C GLN A 43 2.51 -14.35 -9.77
N SER A 44 3.67 -13.91 -10.26
CA SER A 44 4.45 -12.86 -9.60
C SER A 44 3.72 -11.54 -9.58
N VAL A 45 3.93 -10.78 -8.50
CA VAL A 45 3.36 -9.46 -8.26
C VAL A 45 4.40 -8.41 -8.62
N ASP A 46 4.14 -7.61 -9.64
CA ASP A 46 4.92 -6.41 -9.92
C ASP A 46 4.49 -5.29 -8.97
N LEU A 47 5.37 -4.90 -8.05
CA LEU A 47 5.07 -3.91 -7.03
C LEU A 47 4.67 -2.54 -7.61
N SER A 48 5.13 -2.17 -8.81
CA SER A 48 4.75 -0.88 -9.44
C SER A 48 3.26 -0.81 -9.81
N LYS A 49 2.58 -1.96 -9.86
CA LYS A 49 1.15 -2.10 -10.16
C LYS A 49 0.31 -2.34 -8.90
N LEU A 50 0.98 -2.51 -7.75
CA LEU A 50 0.35 -2.79 -6.47
C LEU A 50 -0.01 -1.48 -5.76
N THR A 51 -1.22 -1.42 -5.22
CA THR A 51 -1.65 -0.37 -4.31
C THR A 51 -2.28 -1.00 -3.07
N VAL A 52 -1.87 -0.55 -1.89
CA VAL A 52 -2.46 -0.95 -0.61
C VAL A 52 -3.29 0.22 -0.10
N ARG A 53 -4.58 -0.01 0.15
CA ARG A 53 -5.48 1.01 0.70
C ARG A 53 -5.77 0.68 2.16
N TYR A 54 -5.34 1.55 3.06
CA TYR A 54 -5.69 1.51 4.46
C TYR A 54 -6.90 2.43 4.69
N TYR A 55 -8.05 1.82 4.95
CA TYR A 55 -9.30 2.54 5.18
C TYR A 55 -9.41 2.91 6.65
N TYR A 56 -9.81 4.15 6.91
CA TYR A 56 -10.07 4.63 8.26
C TYR A 56 -11.09 5.78 8.20
N SER A 57 -11.71 6.08 9.32
CA SER A 57 -12.52 7.28 9.47
C SER A 57 -11.97 8.13 10.61
N LYS A 58 -12.21 9.44 10.54
CA LYS A 58 -11.81 10.43 11.55
C LYS A 58 -12.80 11.58 11.56
N THR A 59 -12.97 12.24 12.69
CA THR A 59 -13.68 13.53 12.76
C THR A 59 -12.73 14.72 12.64
N SER A 60 -11.43 14.48 12.71
CA SER A 60 -10.41 15.53 12.58
C SER A 60 -10.29 16.01 11.12
N THR A 61 -10.20 17.32 10.93
CA THR A 61 -10.26 17.95 9.59
C THR A 61 -8.92 18.48 9.11
N LYS A 62 -7.84 18.37 9.90
CA LYS A 62 -6.53 18.89 9.51
C LYS A 62 -5.93 18.04 8.40
N ALA A 63 -5.04 18.67 7.63
CA ALA A 63 -4.19 17.99 6.67
C ALA A 63 -3.34 16.92 7.38
N GLN A 64 -2.90 15.93 6.61
CA GLN A 64 -2.13 14.80 7.13
C GLN A 64 -0.80 14.71 6.42
N SER A 65 0.18 14.19 7.13
CA SER A 65 1.53 13.95 6.63
C SER A 65 1.84 12.46 6.70
N PHE A 66 2.57 11.97 5.70
CA PHE A 66 2.93 10.56 5.55
C PHE A 66 4.46 10.39 5.60
N TRP A 67 4.91 9.31 6.22
CA TRP A 67 6.29 8.87 6.24
C TRP A 67 6.37 7.35 6.04
N CYS A 68 7.30 6.92 5.19
CA CYS A 68 7.79 5.54 5.20
C CYS A 68 9.08 5.53 6.02
N ASP A 69 9.00 5.02 7.25
CA ASP A 69 10.14 4.96 8.16
C ASP A 69 11.15 3.88 7.72
N ASN A 70 10.64 2.78 7.16
CA ASN A 70 11.44 1.76 6.49
C ASN A 70 10.60 0.96 5.50
N ALA A 71 11.23 0.46 4.44
CA ALA A 71 10.70 -0.64 3.65
C ALA A 71 11.83 -1.48 3.07
N GLY A 72 11.60 -2.79 2.99
CA GLY A 72 12.52 -3.71 2.33
C GLY A 72 11.88 -5.03 2.00
N LEU A 73 12.30 -5.61 0.89
CA LEU A 73 11.99 -6.99 0.57
C LEU A 73 12.94 -7.89 1.34
N GLN A 74 12.38 -8.82 2.11
CA GLN A 74 13.11 -9.90 2.75
C GLN A 74 12.79 -11.19 1.98
N LEU A 75 13.81 -11.76 1.34
CA LEU A 75 13.66 -12.86 0.39
C LEU A 75 14.40 -14.11 0.89
N ASN A 76 13.94 -15.28 0.44
CA ASN A 76 14.61 -16.56 0.67
C ASN A 76 15.51 -17.00 -0.50
N VAL A 77 15.58 -16.17 -1.55
CA VAL A 77 16.43 -16.32 -2.73
C VAL A 77 17.22 -15.04 -2.96
N SER A 78 18.33 -15.12 -3.70
CA SER A 78 19.10 -13.94 -4.12
C SER A 78 18.19 -12.87 -4.74
N PRO A 79 18.32 -11.57 -4.37
CA PRO A 79 19.39 -10.96 -3.58
C PRO A 79 19.22 -11.01 -2.04
N TRP A 80 18.28 -11.81 -1.50
CA TRP A 80 17.93 -11.97 -0.08
C TRP A 80 17.35 -10.73 0.62
N TYR A 81 17.84 -9.54 0.26
CA TYR A 81 17.30 -8.28 0.73
C TYR A 81 17.36 -7.23 -0.37
N VAL A 82 16.30 -6.43 -0.48
CA VAL A 82 16.25 -5.24 -1.34
C VAL A 82 15.71 -4.09 -0.52
N ASN A 83 16.50 -3.02 -0.35
CA ASN A 83 15.97 -1.80 0.26
C ASN A 83 14.92 -1.17 -0.65
N TYR A 84 13.82 -0.70 -0.06
CA TYR A 84 12.68 -0.21 -0.83
C TYR A 84 12.03 1.04 -0.23
N THR A 85 12.62 1.62 0.83
CA THR A 85 12.05 2.75 1.59
C THR A 85 11.71 3.95 0.69
N THR A 86 12.61 4.32 -0.22
CA THR A 86 12.44 5.51 -1.08
C THR A 86 11.37 5.33 -2.17
N ASN A 87 10.92 4.09 -2.39
CA ASN A 87 9.96 3.74 -3.41
C ASN A 87 8.51 3.79 -2.92
N VAL A 88 8.29 3.83 -1.60
CA VAL A 88 6.94 3.87 -1.01
C VAL A 88 6.39 5.29 -1.03
N VAL A 89 5.18 5.45 -1.56
CA VAL A 89 4.46 6.73 -1.63
C VAL A 89 3.12 6.58 -0.92
N GLY A 90 2.79 7.54 -0.06
CA GLY A 90 1.48 7.64 0.57
C GLY A 90 0.69 8.82 0.01
N THR A 91 -0.55 8.57 -0.41
CA THR A 91 -1.50 9.60 -0.87
C THR A 91 -2.78 9.50 -0.06
N PHE A 92 -3.21 10.60 0.54
CA PHE A 92 -4.45 10.64 1.31
C PHE A 92 -5.65 10.92 0.40
N TYR A 93 -6.69 10.12 0.57
CA TYR A 93 -8.03 10.32 0.03
C TYR A 93 -9.03 10.44 1.19
N ASP A 94 -10.29 10.74 0.90
CA ASP A 94 -11.31 11.04 1.92
C ASP A 94 -11.44 9.93 2.98
N ASP A 95 -11.47 8.66 2.55
CA ASP A 95 -11.73 7.51 3.44
C ASP A 95 -10.53 6.55 3.60
N TYR A 96 -9.40 6.84 2.96
CA TYR A 96 -8.24 5.94 2.99
C TYR A 96 -6.90 6.62 2.72
N LEU A 97 -5.84 5.99 3.21
CA LEU A 97 -4.47 6.23 2.79
C LEU A 97 -4.15 5.19 1.71
N GLU A 98 -3.79 5.65 0.51
CA GLU A 98 -3.27 4.82 -0.56
C GLU A 98 -1.75 4.76 -0.49
N ILE A 99 -1.21 3.56 -0.44
CA ILE A 99 0.22 3.29 -0.49
C ILE A 99 0.54 2.66 -1.84
N SER A 100 1.43 3.29 -2.60
CA SER A 100 1.88 2.87 -3.92
C SER A 100 3.40 2.85 -4.03
N PHE A 101 3.93 2.28 -5.12
CA PHE A 101 5.35 2.02 -5.29
C PHE A 101 5.86 2.56 -6.62
N LYS A 102 6.96 3.33 -6.58
CA LYS A 102 7.52 4.00 -7.78
C LYS A 102 8.23 3.04 -8.74
N GLU A 103 9.06 2.16 -8.19
CA GLU A 103 9.90 1.26 -8.99
C GLU A 103 9.27 -0.13 -9.06
N GLY A 104 9.45 -0.84 -10.18
CA GLY A 104 9.02 -2.23 -10.29
C GLY A 104 9.93 -3.18 -9.52
N TYR A 105 9.36 -4.06 -8.72
CA TYR A 105 10.01 -5.30 -8.28
C TYR A 105 9.03 -6.46 -8.48
N SER A 106 9.51 -7.58 -9.02
CA SER A 106 8.68 -8.78 -9.23
C SER A 106 8.79 -9.72 -8.03
N LEU A 107 7.79 -9.68 -7.15
CA LEU A 107 7.70 -10.57 -5.99
C LEU A 107 7.00 -11.87 -6.40
N ALA A 108 7.76 -12.95 -6.52
CA ALA A 108 7.21 -14.26 -6.84
C ALA A 108 6.51 -14.90 -5.61
N PRO A 109 5.49 -15.74 -5.82
CA PRO A 109 4.87 -16.49 -4.73
C PRO A 109 5.90 -17.35 -3.98
N GLY A 110 5.86 -17.32 -2.65
CA GLY A 110 6.73 -18.15 -1.80
C GLY A 110 8.19 -17.71 -1.73
N THR A 111 8.60 -16.60 -2.36
CA THR A 111 10.00 -16.15 -2.35
C THR A 111 10.35 -15.14 -1.26
N GLY A 112 9.39 -14.74 -0.43
CA GLY A 112 9.59 -13.76 0.65
C GLY A 112 8.43 -12.79 0.81
N SER A 113 8.72 -11.64 1.41
CA SER A 113 7.75 -10.56 1.65
C SER A 113 8.35 -9.18 1.48
N LEU A 114 7.51 -8.20 1.14
CA LEU A 114 7.81 -6.78 1.33
C LEU A 114 7.34 -6.39 2.73
N ASN A 115 8.25 -5.87 3.56
CA ASN A 115 7.93 -5.40 4.90
C ASN A 115 8.12 -3.88 4.98
N MET A 116 7.20 -3.19 5.64
CA MET A 116 7.21 -1.72 5.69
C MET A 116 6.76 -1.19 7.04
N GLY A 117 7.50 -0.22 7.57
CA GLY A 117 7.06 0.66 8.64
C GLY A 117 6.53 1.97 8.06
N ILE A 118 5.25 2.25 8.32
CA ILE A 118 4.57 3.45 7.86
C ILE A 118 4.06 4.24 9.05
N ARG A 119 4.17 5.57 8.94
CA ARG A 119 3.64 6.48 9.94
C ARG A 119 2.91 7.62 9.27
N PHE A 120 1.78 8.00 9.84
CA PHE A 120 1.09 9.22 9.43
C PHE A 120 0.46 9.93 10.62
N ALA A 121 0.32 11.24 10.51
CA ALA A 121 -0.18 12.10 11.58
C ALA A 121 -0.90 13.31 10.99
N GLN A 122 -1.68 14.01 11.82
CA GLN A 122 -2.11 15.36 11.44
C GLN A 122 -0.87 16.25 11.29
N SER A 123 -0.91 17.18 10.34
CA SER A 123 0.24 18.00 9.95
C SER A 123 0.79 18.88 11.08
N ASP A 124 -0.03 19.14 12.11
CA ASP A 124 0.34 19.89 13.31
C ASP A 124 0.63 18.99 14.52
N TRP A 125 0.72 17.67 14.33
CA TRP A 125 0.97 16.65 15.36
C TRP A 125 -0.10 16.53 16.44
N SER A 126 -1.26 17.17 16.27
CA SER A 126 -2.39 16.96 17.17
C SER A 126 -2.95 15.55 17.02
N ALA A 127 -3.35 14.95 18.13
CA ALA A 127 -3.95 13.62 18.15
C ALA A 127 -5.25 13.57 17.33
N TYR A 128 -5.51 12.45 16.67
CA TYR A 128 -6.77 12.25 15.95
C TYR A 128 -7.95 12.14 16.92
N SER A 129 -9.03 12.82 16.58
CA SER A 129 -10.36 12.67 17.17
C SER A 129 -11.22 11.74 16.32
N GLY A 130 -11.93 10.82 16.98
CA GLY A 130 -12.88 9.90 16.36
C GLY A 130 -12.25 8.96 15.33
N PHE A 131 -10.99 8.56 15.54
CA PHE A 131 -10.29 7.67 14.62
C PHE A 131 -10.80 6.24 14.73
N VAL A 132 -11.19 5.65 13.61
CA VAL A 132 -11.61 4.23 13.52
C VAL A 132 -10.85 3.56 12.38
N ASP A 133 -10.17 2.46 12.70
CA ASP A 133 -9.55 1.58 11.71
C ASP A 133 -10.63 0.76 11.00
N ASN A 134 -10.71 0.88 9.67
CA ASN A 134 -11.68 0.19 8.82
C ASN A 134 -11.04 -0.90 7.95
N GLY A 135 -9.79 -1.27 8.25
CA GLY A 135 -9.08 -2.36 7.61
C GLY A 135 -8.33 -1.99 6.33
N VAL A 136 -7.83 -3.02 5.67
CA VAL A 136 -6.90 -2.90 4.53
C VAL A 136 -7.44 -3.70 3.36
N LYS A 137 -7.28 -3.16 2.16
CA LYS A 137 -7.51 -3.90 0.90
C LYS A 137 -6.33 -3.69 -0.03
N VAL A 138 -6.04 -4.70 -0.85
CA VAL A 138 -4.93 -4.67 -1.79
C VAL A 138 -5.47 -4.73 -3.21
N PHE A 139 -4.96 -3.86 -4.07
CA PHE A 139 -5.33 -3.80 -5.48
C PHE A 139 -4.09 -3.96 -6.37
N TYR A 140 -4.28 -4.61 -7.51
CA TYR A 140 -3.28 -4.78 -8.56
C TYR A 140 -3.87 -4.30 -9.88
N ASN A 141 -3.28 -3.26 -10.48
CA ASN A 141 -3.87 -2.56 -11.63
C ASN A 141 -5.35 -2.15 -11.41
N GLY A 142 -5.67 -1.72 -10.19
CA GLY A 142 -7.04 -1.31 -9.81
C GLY A 142 -8.02 -2.46 -9.53
N VAL A 143 -7.63 -3.72 -9.72
CA VAL A 143 -8.44 -4.90 -9.36
C VAL A 143 -8.10 -5.36 -7.94
N GLN A 144 -9.10 -5.56 -7.09
CA GLN A 144 -8.84 -6.05 -5.72
C GLN A 144 -8.32 -7.51 -5.76
N VAL A 145 -7.20 -7.77 -5.07
CA VAL A 145 -6.49 -9.06 -5.04
C VAL A 145 -6.15 -9.55 -3.63
N GLY A 146 -6.63 -8.83 -2.61
CA GLY A 146 -6.41 -9.10 -1.18
C GLY A 146 -7.09 -8.09 -0.27
#